data_AF-A0A0F9TJ43-F1
#
_entry.id   AF-A0A0F9TJ43-F1
#
_cell.length_a   1.000
_cell.length_b   1.000
_cell.length_c   1.000
_cell.angle_alpha   90.00
_cell.angle_beta   90.00
_cell.angle_gamma   90.00
#
_symmetry.space_group_name_H-M   'P 1'
#
loop_
_entity.id
_entity.type
_entity.pdbx_description
1 polymer ?
#
loop_
_entity_poly.entity_id
_entity_poly.type
_entity_poly.pdbx_seq_one_letter_code
_entity_poly.pdbx_strand_id
1 'polypeptide(L)'
;MVLTNQRYETFCQRLFITGDQPQSYLDAGFECKDLLVASAAATRLLKDVKIQERMAELNKAIATPLIADVQERKEILTTIARDKSPERTRAIQELNKL
;
A
#
# COMPACT_ATOMS: atom_id res chain seq x y z
N MET A 1 -12.09 -4.22 8.00
CA MET A 1 -12.61 -5.52 8.43
C MET A 1 -11.62 -6.60 8.01
N VAL A 2 -11.12 -7.40 8.95
CA VAL A 2 -10.35 -8.61 8.62
C VAL A 2 -11.34 -9.74 8.36
N LEU A 3 -11.12 -10.53 7.31
CA LEU A 3 -12.00 -11.66 7.02
C LEU A 3 -11.77 -12.80 8.02
N THR A 4 -12.85 -13.38 8.54
CA THR A 4 -12.79 -14.52 9.47
C THR A 4 -12.27 -15.80 8.82
N ASN A 5 -12.41 -15.92 7.50
CA ASN A 5 -11.83 -17.02 6.74
C ASN A 5 -10.39 -16.67 6.33
N GLN A 6 -9.42 -17.35 6.96
CA GLN A 6 -8.00 -17.12 6.73
C GLN A 6 -7.59 -17.25 5.27
N ARG A 7 -8.17 -18.19 4.50
CA ARG A 7 -7.85 -18.35 3.08
C ARG A 7 -8.29 -17.14 2.27
N TYR A 8 -9.45 -16.56 2.59
CA TYR A 8 -9.93 -15.35 1.92
C TYR A 8 -9.08 -14.13 2.26
N GLU A 9 -8.66 -13.99 3.53
CA GLU A 9 -7.75 -12.91 3.92
C GLU A 9 -6.39 -13.05 3.20
N THR A 10 -5.81 -14.25 3.17
CA THR A 10 -4.55 -14.52 2.46
C THR A 10 -4.69 -14.23 0.96
N PHE A 11 -5.82 -14.62 0.35
CA PHE A 11 -6.12 -14.33 -1.06
C PHE A 11 -6.13 -12.82 -1.32
N CYS A 12 -6.85 -12.04 -0.52
CA CYS A 12 -6.90 -10.59 -0.64
C CYS A 12 -5.52 -9.94 -0.50
N GLN A 13 -4.73 -10.36 0.50
CA GLN A 13 -3.40 -9.82 0.73
C GLN A 13 -2.43 -10.14 -0.41
N ARG A 14 -2.40 -11.39 -0.87
CA ARG A 14 -1.57 -11.81 -1.99
C ARG A 14 -1.94 -11.07 -3.27
N LEU A 15 -3.23 -11.01 -3.59
CA LEU A 15 -3.71 -10.34 -4.79
C LEU A 15 -3.40 -8.84 -4.77
N PHE A 16 -3.51 -8.21 -3.61
CA PHE A 16 -3.17 -6.81 -3.44
C PHE A 16 -1.69 -6.52 -3.68
N ILE A 17 -0.80 -7.45 -3.29
CA ILE A 17 0.65 -7.32 -3.47
C ILE A 17 1.08 -7.63 -4.91
N THR A 18 0.56 -8.71 -5.49
CA THR A 18 1.08 -9.26 -6.75
C THR A 18 0.26 -8.89 -7.98
N GLY A 19 -1.04 -8.63 -7.82
CA GLY A 19 -2.00 -8.49 -8.93
C GLY A 19 -2.33 -9.79 -9.66
N ASP A 20 -1.71 -10.92 -9.28
CA ASP A 20 -1.89 -12.21 -9.94
C ASP A 20 -3.03 -13.00 -9.28
N GLN A 21 -4.19 -13.05 -9.94
CA GLN A 21 -5.38 -13.74 -9.45
C GLN A 21 -5.21 -15.26 -9.27
N PRO A 22 -4.82 -16.04 -10.31
CA PRO A 22 -4.68 -17.48 -10.16
C PRO A 22 -3.61 -17.85 -9.13
N GLN A 23 -2.46 -17.17 -9.12
CA GLN A 23 -1.41 -17.50 -8.15
C GLN A 23 -1.82 -17.13 -6.73
N SER A 24 -2.48 -15.99 -6.52
CA SER A 24 -2.97 -15.59 -5.20
C SER A 24 -4.02 -16.57 -4.64
N TYR A 25 -4.82 -17.17 -5.52
CA TYR A 25 -5.80 -18.19 -5.16
C TYR A 25 -5.12 -19.50 -4.71
N LEU A 26 -4.09 -19.94 -5.43
CA LEU A 26 -3.31 -21.13 -5.03
C LEU A 26 -2.53 -20.88 -3.73
N ASP A 27 -1.89 -19.72 -3.61
CA ASP A 27 -1.12 -19.30 -2.42
C ASP A 27 -1.99 -19.19 -1.16
N ALA A 28 -3.28 -18.89 -1.34
CA ALA A 28 -4.27 -18.88 -0.27
C ALA A 28 -4.67 -20.29 0.21
N GLY A 29 -4.16 -21.35 -0.43
CA GLY A 29 -4.42 -22.75 -0.09
C GLY A 29 -5.71 -23.30 -0.69
N PHE A 30 -6.16 -22.76 -1.82
CA PHE A 30 -7.27 -23.35 -2.58
C PHE A 30 -6.76 -24.39 -3.58
N GLU A 31 -7.44 -25.54 -3.63
CA GLU A 31 -7.09 -26.63 -4.53
C GLU A 31 -7.76 -26.44 -5.90
N CYS A 32 -6.97 -26.60 -6.97
CA CYS A 32 -7.42 -26.50 -8.36
C CYS A 32 -6.75 -27.58 -9.20
N LYS A 33 -7.41 -28.00 -10.29
CA LYS A 33 -6.83 -28.96 -11.24
C LYS A 33 -5.70 -28.35 -12.07
N ASP A 34 -5.83 -27.08 -12.42
CA ASP A 34 -4.87 -26.33 -13.22
C ASP A 34 -5.03 -24.81 -12.95
N LEU A 35 -4.13 -24.02 -13.53
CA LEU A 35 -4.13 -22.56 -13.41
C LEU A 35 -5.34 -21.88 -14.07
N LEU A 36 -5.92 -22.46 -15.12
CA LEU A 36 -7.09 -21.90 -15.79
C LEU A 36 -8.32 -21.99 -14.89
N VAL A 37 -8.49 -23.12 -14.21
CA VAL A 37 -9.53 -23.34 -13.20
C VAL A 37 -9.31 -22.41 -12.01
N ALA A 38 -8.07 -22.24 -11.55
CA ALA A 38 -7.72 -21.30 -10.49
C ALA A 38 -8.09 -19.86 -10.86
N SER A 39 -7.81 -19.43 -12.10
CA SER A 39 -8.15 -18.09 -12.60
C SER A 39 -9.66 -17.86 -12.63
N ALA A 40 -10.42 -18.83 -13.17
CA ALA A 40 -11.88 -18.74 -13.20
C ALA A 40 -12.50 -18.75 -11.79
N ALA A 41 -11.95 -19.54 -10.86
CA ALA A 41 -12.38 -19.57 -9.47
C ALA A 41 -12.06 -18.27 -8.73
N ALA A 42 -10.85 -17.72 -8.90
CA ALA A 42 -10.43 -16.43 -8.36
C ALA A 42 -11.33 -15.29 -8.86
N THR A 43 -11.68 -15.28 -10.14
CA THR A 43 -12.61 -14.31 -10.73
C THR A 43 -13.99 -14.38 -10.09
N ARG A 44 -14.49 -15.58 -9.77
CA ARG A 44 -15.76 -15.75 -9.05
C ARG A 44 -15.64 -15.28 -7.61
N LEU A 45 -14.53 -15.59 -6.93
CA LEU A 45 -14.28 -15.15 -5.56
C LEU A 45 -14.24 -13.62 -5.46
N LEU A 46 -13.70 -12.93 -6.46
CA LEU A 46 -13.68 -11.46 -6.52
C LEU A 46 -15.04 -10.80 -6.69
N LYS A 47 -16.08 -11.58 -7.03
CA LYS A 47 -17.47 -11.08 -7.06
C LYS A 47 -18.15 -11.14 -5.70
N ASP A 48 -17.54 -11.81 -4.72
CA ASP A 48 -18.06 -11.83 -3.36
C ASP A 48 -17.92 -10.45 -2.71
N VAL A 49 -19.02 -9.98 -2.11
CA VAL A 49 -19.11 -8.63 -1.53
C VAL A 49 -18.05 -8.41 -0.44
N LYS A 50 -17.78 -9.42 0.41
CA LYS A 50 -16.82 -9.30 1.51
C LYS A 50 -15.39 -9.17 0.97
N ILE A 51 -15.07 -9.87 -0.11
CA ILE A 51 -13.78 -9.79 -0.79
C ILE A 51 -13.61 -8.39 -1.41
N GLN A 52 -14.66 -7.86 -2.06
CA GLN A 52 -14.62 -6.53 -2.64
C GLN A 52 -14.43 -5.44 -1.59
N GLU A 53 -15.18 -5.51 -0.48
CA GLU A 53 -15.01 -4.60 0.65
C GLU A 53 -13.59 -4.64 1.20
N ARG A 54 -13.03 -5.84 1.40
CA ARG A 54 -11.66 -6.00 1.88
C ARG A 54 -10.63 -5.38 0.93
N MET A 55 -10.75 -5.63 -0.37
CA MET A 55 -9.87 -5.03 -1.38
C MET A 55 -10.02 -3.51 -1.43
N ALA A 56 -11.22 -2.97 -1.27
CA ALA A 56 -11.45 -1.53 -1.21
C ALA A 56 -10.79 -0.90 0.02
N GLU A 57 -10.82 -1.57 1.17
CA GLU A 57 -10.09 -1.12 2.36
C GLU A 57 -8.58 -1.11 2.18
N LEU A 58 -8.02 -2.18 1.59
CA LEU A 58 -6.58 -2.25 1.30
C LEU A 58 -6.14 -1.11 0.38
N ASN A 59 -6.93 -0.83 -0.66
CA ASN A 59 -6.69 0.30 -1.57
C ASN A 59 -6.84 1.66 -0.85
N LYS A 60 -7.85 1.83 0.02
CA LYS A 60 -8.01 3.05 0.82
C LYS A 60 -6.87 3.25 1.81
N ALA A 61 -6.30 2.19 2.37
CA ALA A 61 -5.16 2.27 3.27
C ALA A 61 -3.91 2.82 2.57
N ILE A 62 -3.70 2.54 1.28
CA ILE A 62 -2.65 3.20 0.47
C ILE A 62 -3.04 4.64 0.13
N ALA A 63 -4.31 4.89 -0.20
CA ALA A 63 -4.78 6.23 -0.54
C ALA A 63 -4.80 7.18 0.68
N THR A 64 -4.71 6.64 1.89
CA THR A 64 -4.51 7.43 3.10
C THR A 64 -3.05 7.87 3.09
N PRO A 65 -2.74 9.18 3.23
CA PRO A 65 -1.38 9.71 3.10
C PRO A 65 -0.51 9.30 4.30
N LEU A 66 -0.16 8.01 4.36
CA LEU A 66 0.89 7.52 5.24
C LEU A 66 2.28 7.91 4.69
N ILE A 67 2.35 8.15 3.38
CA ILE A 67 3.51 8.67 2.67
C ILE A 67 3.14 10.07 2.18
N ALA A 68 3.86 11.09 2.68
CA ALA A 68 3.68 12.47 2.24
C ALA A 68 3.75 12.53 0.71
N ASP A 69 2.73 13.13 0.10
CA ASP A 69 2.64 13.22 -1.36
C ASP A 69 3.74 14.15 -1.93
N VAL A 70 3.86 14.17 -3.26
CA VAL A 70 4.91 14.98 -3.92
C VAL A 70 4.74 16.48 -3.62
N GLN A 71 3.51 16.93 -3.41
CA GLN A 71 3.21 18.33 -3.12
C GLN A 71 3.58 18.67 -1.67
N GLU A 72 3.15 17.88 -0.70
CA GLU A 72 3.53 18.00 0.72
C GLU A 72 5.05 17.97 0.89
N ARG A 73 5.74 17.06 0.17
CA ARG A 73 7.21 17.01 0.19
C ARG A 73 7.84 18.30 -0.34
N LYS A 74 7.31 18.87 -1.42
CA LYS A 74 7.81 20.15 -1.97
C LYS A 74 7.52 21.31 -1.03
N GLU A 75 6.38 21.33 -0.35
CA GLU A 75 6.03 22.36 0.63
C GLU A 75 6.91 22.28 1.89
N ILE A 76 7.17 21.08 2.40
CA ILE A 76 8.13 20.84 3.48
C ILE A 76 9.53 21.31 3.08
N LEU A 77 10.02 20.92 1.90
CA LEU A 77 11.34 21.33 1.40
C LEU A 77 11.41 22.85 1.20
N THR A 78 10.35 23.49 0.72
CA THR A 78 10.27 24.95 0.57
C THR A 78 10.29 25.65 1.93
N THR A 79 9.60 25.09 2.92
CA THR A 79 9.57 25.61 4.29
C THR A 79 10.97 25.52 4.91
N ILE A 80 11.66 24.38 4.77
CA ILE A 80 13.05 24.21 5.22
C ILE A 80 13.99 25.16 4.49
N ALA A 81 13.85 25.32 3.17
CA ALA A 81 14.71 26.18 2.37
C ALA A 81 14.53 27.67 2.71
N ARG A 82 13.31 28.08 3.11
CA ARG A 82 12.97 29.44 3.53
C ARG A 82 13.13 29.66 5.03
N ASP A 83 13.41 28.60 5.80
CA ASP A 83 13.65 28.74 7.22
C ASP A 83 14.93 29.56 7.46
N LYS A 84 14.71 30.75 7.98
CA LYS A 84 15.72 31.71 8.42
C LYS A 84 15.85 31.70 9.94
N SER A 85 15.53 30.58 10.58
CA SER A 85 15.67 30.44 12.02
C SER A 85 17.05 30.94 12.48
N PRO A 86 17.08 31.71 13.60
CA PRO A 86 18.33 32.24 14.13
C PRO A 86 19.34 31.12 14.42
N GLU A 87 18.86 29.94 14.81
CA GLU A 87 19.67 28.75 15.06
C GLU A 87 20.41 28.27 13.81
N ARG A 88 19.71 28.15 12.67
CA ARG A 88 20.32 27.77 11.39
C ARG A 88 21.32 28.82 10.90
N THR A 89 20.99 30.09 11.07
CA THR A 89 21.85 31.22 10.67
C THR A 89 23.14 31.24 11.50
N ARG A 90 23.05 30.99 12.81
CA ARG A 90 24.20 30.87 13.70
C ARG A 90 25.07 29.65 13.37
N ALA A 91 24.47 28.50 13.06
CA ALA A 91 25.21 27.29 12.68
C ALA A 91 26.00 27.47 11.37
N ILE A 92 25.42 28.15 10.37
CA ILE A 92 26.12 28.48 9.10
C ILE A 92 27.26 29.47 9.34
N GLN A 93 27.05 30.47 10.21
CA GLN A 93 28.10 31.44 10.56
C GLN A 93 29.27 30.80 11.33
N GLU A 94 29.02 29.79 12.15
CA GLU A 94 30.05 29.00 12.83
C GLU A 94 30.84 28.13 11.84
N LEU A 95 30.16 27.43 10.92
CA LEU A 95 30.81 26.59 9.90
C LEU A 95 31.71 27.39 8.94
N ASN A 96 31.35 28.62 8.60
CA ASN A 96 32.13 29.49 7.71
C ASN A 96 33.33 30.20 8.39
N LYS A 97 33.57 29.96 9.69
CA LYS A 97 34.75 30.48 10.43
C LYS A 97 35.92 29.48 10.46
N LEU A 98 35.73 28.27 9.94
CA LEU A 98 36.78 27.26 9.71
C LEU A 98 37.45 27.51 8.35
#